data_AF-A0A0K1PT81-F1
#
_entry.id   AF-A0A0K1PT81-F1
#
_cell.length_a   1.000
_cell.length_b   1.000
_cell.length_c   1.000
_cell.angle_alpha   90.00
_cell.angle_beta   90.00
_cell.angle_gamma   90.00
#
_symmetry.space_group_name_H-M   'P 1'
#
loop_
_entity.id
_entity.type
_entity.pdbx_description
1 polymer ?
#
loop_
_entity_poly.entity_id
_entity_poly.type
_entity_poly.pdbx_seq_one_letter_code
_entity_poly.pdbx_strand_id
1 'polypeptide(L)'
;MALVVSAGCTAASSRVSSGGAFTEAVVDATVSDGGRSRAASPPSDGATFECPDAVDGSPPSWCSEGSWCEYGQAVDRSCNDQLHCVKGSWKTLPKECAVTCPETWDEIAEGSACSDAEQICTFDEGTCGCVMAESDAGLDDADSDGGDASVERRGRWTCARAASGCPGRRPLIGNPCVKDMTCDYGTEVFGIDLTFACVNRQWR
;
A
#
# COMPACT_ATOMS: atom_id res chain seq x y z
N MET A 1 -24.38 39.92 22.44
CA MET A 1 -25.35 39.11 21.67
C MET A 1 -25.09 39.36 20.20
N ALA A 2 -24.39 38.45 19.54
CA ALA A 2 -24.09 38.52 18.11
C ALA A 2 -24.89 37.42 17.41
N LEU A 3 -25.68 37.82 16.41
CA LEU A 3 -26.47 36.95 15.54
C LEU A 3 -25.54 36.46 14.42
N VAL A 4 -25.35 35.16 14.29
CA VAL A 4 -24.70 34.55 13.12
C VAL A 4 -25.76 33.78 12.34
N VAL A 5 -25.98 34.21 11.11
CA VAL A 5 -26.87 33.58 10.12
C VAL A 5 -26.01 32.72 9.21
N SER A 6 -26.25 31.41 9.19
CA SER A 6 -25.59 30.47 8.28
C SER A 6 -26.59 29.95 7.25
N ALA A 7 -26.29 30.23 5.98
CA ALA A 7 -27.09 29.89 4.81
C ALA A 7 -27.03 28.39 4.49
N GLY A 8 -28.21 27.79 4.28
CA GLY A 8 -28.34 26.41 3.80
C GLY A 8 -28.13 26.33 2.28
N CYS A 9 -27.28 25.41 1.84
CA CYS A 9 -27.22 24.98 0.44
C CYS A 9 -28.07 23.72 0.28
N THR A 10 -29.10 23.81 -0.56
CA THR A 10 -29.90 22.69 -1.05
C THR A 10 -29.71 22.55 -2.56
N ALA A 11 -29.97 21.34 -3.06
CA ALA A 11 -30.02 20.89 -4.46
C ALA A 11 -28.70 20.25 -4.98
N ALA A 12 -28.71 19.21 -5.82
CA ALA A 12 -29.79 18.57 -6.56
C ALA A 12 -29.45 17.11 -6.89
N SER A 13 -30.45 16.23 -6.85
CA SER A 13 -30.41 14.91 -7.47
C SER A 13 -30.48 15.02 -8.99
N SER A 14 -29.69 14.22 -9.71
CA SER A 14 -29.88 13.96 -11.14
C SER A 14 -29.80 12.46 -11.41
N ARG A 15 -30.90 11.89 -11.93
CA ARG A 15 -30.98 10.57 -12.57
C ARG A 15 -31.42 10.77 -14.02
N VAL A 16 -30.77 10.10 -14.96
CA VAL A 16 -31.24 9.58 -16.28
C VAL A 16 -29.99 8.93 -16.93
N SER A 17 -29.88 7.61 -17.15
CA SER A 17 -30.57 6.65 -18.04
C SER A 17 -30.37 6.86 -19.54
N SER A 18 -29.45 6.07 -20.10
CA SER A 18 -29.37 5.62 -21.50
C SER A 18 -28.37 4.45 -21.50
N GLY A 19 -28.69 3.19 -21.80
CA GLY A 19 -29.50 2.70 -22.91
C GLY A 19 -28.57 2.34 -24.06
N GLY A 20 -28.07 1.10 -24.10
CA GLY A 20 -27.15 0.65 -25.15
C GLY A 20 -26.93 -0.85 -25.10
N ALA A 21 -27.86 -1.60 -25.68
CA ALA A 21 -27.68 -3.02 -26.02
C ALA A 21 -26.87 -3.10 -27.32
N PHE A 22 -25.77 -3.85 -27.29
CA PHE A 22 -25.09 -4.32 -28.50
C PHE A 22 -24.85 -5.82 -28.34
N THR A 23 -25.71 -6.61 -28.97
CA THR A 23 -25.37 -7.93 -29.49
C THR A 23 -24.67 -7.73 -30.83
N GLU A 24 -23.51 -8.34 -31.06
CA GLU A 24 -23.29 -9.28 -32.18
C GLU A 24 -21.83 -9.77 -32.31
N ALA A 25 -21.77 -11.00 -32.82
CA ALA A 25 -20.72 -11.62 -33.63
C ALA A 25 -19.40 -12.08 -32.99
N VAL A 26 -19.36 -13.40 -32.79
CA VAL A 26 -18.21 -14.29 -32.85
C VAL A 26 -17.37 -14.00 -34.10
N VAL A 27 -16.07 -13.77 -33.92
CA VAL A 27 -15.07 -14.01 -34.97
C VAL A 27 -13.95 -14.83 -34.35
N ASP A 28 -13.98 -16.12 -34.67
CA ASP A 28 -12.86 -17.04 -34.53
C ASP A 28 -11.76 -16.60 -35.51
N ALA A 29 -10.59 -16.26 -34.98
CA ALA A 29 -9.41 -15.96 -35.77
C ALA A 29 -8.23 -16.74 -35.20
N THR A 30 -8.12 -18.02 -35.59
CA THR A 30 -6.86 -18.75 -35.62
C THR A 30 -5.84 -17.98 -36.46
N VAL A 31 -4.86 -17.34 -35.82
CA VAL A 31 -3.64 -16.87 -36.46
C VAL A 31 -2.50 -17.79 -36.05
N SER A 32 -2.14 -18.68 -36.96
CA SER A 32 -0.91 -19.48 -36.88
C SER A 32 0.30 -18.64 -37.30
N ASP A 33 1.35 -18.78 -36.49
CA ASP A 33 2.78 -18.67 -36.76
C ASP A 33 3.27 -17.78 -37.91
N GLY A 34 3.83 -16.63 -37.52
CA GLY A 34 4.81 -15.88 -38.30
C GLY A 34 5.99 -15.56 -37.40
N GLY A 35 6.98 -16.45 -37.36
CA GLY A 35 8.27 -16.25 -36.70
C GLY A 35 8.91 -14.93 -37.14
N ARG A 36 8.73 -13.89 -36.31
CA ARG A 36 9.53 -12.68 -36.37
C ARG A 36 10.68 -12.88 -35.40
N SER A 37 11.85 -13.11 -35.97
CA SER A 37 13.13 -12.84 -35.31
C SER A 37 13.01 -11.49 -34.63
N ARG A 38 12.93 -11.49 -33.28
CA ARG A 38 13.07 -10.27 -32.49
C ARG A 38 14.48 -9.77 -32.80
N ALA A 39 14.58 -8.77 -33.67
CA ALA A 39 15.76 -7.95 -33.75
C ALA A 39 15.97 -7.42 -32.32
N ALA A 40 17.06 -7.85 -31.69
CA ALA A 40 17.48 -7.35 -30.41
C ALA A 40 17.66 -5.84 -30.58
N SER A 41 16.72 -5.07 -30.04
CA SER A 41 16.97 -3.65 -29.79
C SER A 41 18.28 -3.54 -29.01
N PRO A 42 19.16 -2.59 -29.34
CA PRO A 42 20.38 -2.38 -28.57
C PRO A 42 20.02 -2.20 -27.09
N PRO A 43 20.78 -2.79 -26.15
CA PRO A 43 20.57 -2.58 -24.73
C PRO A 43 20.73 -1.08 -24.48
N SER A 44 19.64 -0.41 -24.15
CA SER A 44 19.74 0.94 -23.61
C SER A 44 20.46 0.81 -22.28
N ASP A 45 21.50 1.63 -22.06
CA ASP A 45 22.43 1.64 -20.92
C ASP A 45 21.79 1.95 -19.55
N GLY A 46 20.63 1.36 -19.26
CA GLY A 46 19.93 1.41 -17.98
C GLY A 46 19.33 0.04 -17.73
N ALA A 47 20.18 -0.96 -17.47
CA ALA A 47 19.74 -2.30 -17.10
C ALA A 47 18.75 -2.19 -15.94
N THR A 48 17.46 -2.39 -16.24
CA THR A 48 16.41 -2.50 -15.24
C THR A 48 16.74 -3.72 -14.41
N PHE A 49 17.14 -3.47 -13.17
CA PHE A 49 17.37 -4.50 -12.20
C PHE A 49 16.03 -5.25 -11.96
N GLU A 50 16.01 -6.57 -12.08
CA GLU A 50 14.81 -7.38 -11.85
C GLU A 50 14.98 -8.18 -10.56
N CYS A 51 13.96 -8.11 -9.71
CA CYS A 51 13.91 -8.93 -8.51
C CYS A 51 13.71 -10.40 -8.87
N PRO A 52 14.33 -11.34 -8.12
CA PRO A 52 14.02 -12.76 -8.24
C PRO A 52 12.52 -13.03 -8.07
N ASP A 53 11.98 -14.09 -8.67
CA ASP A 53 10.54 -14.39 -8.56
C ASP A 53 10.10 -14.80 -7.15
N ALA A 54 11.03 -15.36 -6.35
CA ALA A 54 10.75 -15.82 -5.00
C ALA A 54 11.98 -15.75 -4.10
N VAL A 55 11.73 -15.62 -2.80
CA VAL A 55 12.76 -15.62 -1.75
C VAL A 55 13.32 -17.03 -1.50
N ASP A 56 12.44 -18.03 -1.56
CA ASP A 56 12.76 -19.43 -1.21
C ASP A 56 13.27 -20.26 -2.39
N GLY A 57 13.29 -19.68 -3.60
CA GLY A 57 13.98 -20.25 -4.75
C GLY A 57 15.48 -20.02 -4.62
N SER A 58 16.33 -20.84 -5.25
CA SER A 58 17.73 -20.46 -5.43
C SER A 58 17.75 -19.19 -6.29
N PRO A 59 17.94 -17.98 -5.71
CA PRO A 59 17.86 -16.77 -6.51
C PRO A 59 19.02 -16.78 -7.50
N PRO A 60 18.92 -16.07 -8.64
CA PRO A 60 20.00 -16.01 -9.60
C PRO A 60 21.32 -15.65 -8.91
N SER A 61 22.42 -16.27 -9.34
CA SER A 61 23.74 -16.08 -8.74
C SER A 61 24.36 -14.71 -8.99
N TRP A 62 23.66 -13.84 -9.72
CA TRP A 62 24.10 -12.49 -10.06
C TRP A 62 23.02 -11.48 -9.66
N CYS A 63 23.46 -10.34 -9.15
CA CYS A 63 22.65 -9.17 -8.86
C CYS A 63 23.54 -7.92 -8.87
N SER A 64 22.94 -6.74 -8.98
CA SER A 64 23.65 -5.48 -8.89
C SER A 64 23.89 -5.10 -7.43
N GLU A 65 25.12 -4.74 -7.08
CA GLU A 65 25.48 -4.40 -5.69
C GLU A 65 24.57 -3.31 -5.12
N GLY A 66 24.04 -3.54 -3.92
CA GLY A 66 23.15 -2.60 -3.25
C GLY A 66 21.71 -2.60 -3.75
N SER A 67 21.34 -3.51 -4.67
CA SER A 67 19.94 -3.73 -5.04
C SER A 67 19.15 -4.39 -3.90
N TRP A 68 17.90 -3.98 -3.76
CA TRP A 68 16.95 -4.48 -2.77
C TRP A 68 15.71 -5.03 -3.46
N CYS A 69 15.20 -6.13 -2.94
CA CYS A 69 13.91 -6.70 -3.30
C CYS A 69 13.12 -7.02 -2.05
N GLU A 70 11.84 -6.74 -2.12
CA GLU A 70 10.91 -6.96 -1.01
C GLU A 70 9.74 -7.83 -1.48
N TYR A 71 9.32 -8.73 -0.59
CA TYR A 71 8.27 -9.69 -0.84
C TYR A 71 7.35 -9.76 0.39
N GLY A 72 6.05 -9.63 0.15
CA GLY A 72 5.05 -9.64 1.22
C GLY A 72 4.00 -8.58 1.01
N GLN A 73 3.24 -8.30 2.07
CA GLN A 73 2.13 -7.33 2.07
C GLN A 73 2.12 -6.48 3.35
N ALA A 74 3.10 -6.63 4.24
CA ALA A 74 3.18 -5.78 5.42
C ALA A 74 3.58 -4.36 4.99
N VAL A 75 3.06 -3.36 5.69
CA VAL A 75 3.41 -1.97 5.42
C VAL A 75 4.81 -1.65 5.94
N ASP A 76 5.15 -2.18 7.12
CA ASP A 76 6.53 -2.18 7.59
C ASP A 76 7.38 -3.12 6.72
N ARG A 77 8.46 -2.58 6.19
CA ARG A 77 9.42 -3.35 5.38
C ARG A 77 10.10 -4.45 6.21
N SER A 78 10.36 -4.23 7.50
CA SER A 78 11.00 -5.21 8.39
C SER A 78 10.17 -6.51 8.53
N CYS A 79 8.86 -6.38 8.27
CA CYS A 79 7.88 -7.45 8.29
C CYS A 79 7.75 -8.23 6.99
N ASN A 80 8.40 -7.77 5.92
CA ASN A 80 8.41 -8.44 4.63
C ASN A 80 9.72 -9.22 4.47
N ASP A 81 9.66 -10.27 3.66
CA ASP A 81 10.88 -10.96 3.27
C ASP A 81 11.67 -10.04 2.34
N GLN A 82 12.97 -9.92 2.60
CA GLN A 82 13.83 -9.01 1.87
C GLN A 82 15.06 -9.74 1.34
N LEU A 83 15.41 -9.44 0.10
CA LEU A 83 16.70 -9.79 -0.49
C LEU A 83 17.53 -8.53 -0.67
N HIS A 84 18.78 -8.58 -0.21
CA HIS A 84 19.77 -7.54 -0.44
C HIS A 84 20.96 -8.12 -1.20
N CYS A 85 21.36 -7.45 -2.29
CA CYS A 85 22.50 -7.88 -3.08
C CYS A 85 23.81 -7.43 -2.43
N VAL A 86 24.61 -8.40 -1.98
CA VAL A 86 25.90 -8.17 -1.33
C VAL A 86 26.98 -8.97 -2.04
N LYS A 87 27.99 -8.27 -2.57
CA LYS A 87 29.08 -8.80 -3.40
C LYS A 87 28.56 -9.60 -4.59
N GLY A 88 27.54 -9.09 -5.27
CA GLY A 88 26.91 -9.72 -6.43
C GLY A 88 26.12 -10.99 -6.12
N SER A 89 25.79 -11.25 -4.85
CA SER A 89 24.96 -12.39 -4.44
C SER A 89 23.80 -11.94 -3.55
N TRP A 90 22.64 -12.52 -3.76
CA TRP A 90 21.47 -12.30 -2.93
C TRP A 90 21.65 -12.82 -1.51
N LYS A 91 21.24 -12.01 -0.54
CA LYS A 91 21.17 -12.36 0.88
C LYS A 91 19.76 -12.11 1.38
N THR A 92 19.14 -13.16 1.91
CA THR A 92 17.88 -13.04 2.63
C THR A 92 18.12 -12.38 3.98
N LEU A 93 17.31 -11.37 4.29
CA LEU A 93 17.29 -10.73 5.60
C LEU A 93 16.19 -11.37 6.46
N PRO A 94 16.42 -11.48 7.78
CA PRO A 94 15.40 -12.02 8.67
C PRO A 94 14.19 -11.08 8.72
N LYS A 95 13.00 -11.68 8.77
CA LYS A 95 11.75 -10.99 9.09
C LYS A 95 11.62 -10.85 10.60
N GLU A 96 11.24 -9.65 11.07
CA GLU A 96 11.24 -9.33 12.50
C GLU A 96 9.84 -9.31 13.15
N CYS A 97 8.77 -9.55 12.39
CA CYS A 97 7.43 -9.35 12.91
C CYS A 97 6.41 -10.43 12.49
N ALA A 98 5.30 -10.47 13.22
CA ALA A 98 4.13 -11.29 12.94
C ALA A 98 2.87 -10.40 12.91
N VAL A 99 2.71 -9.61 11.84
CA VAL A 99 1.47 -8.84 11.61
C VAL A 99 0.46 -9.76 10.92
N THR A 100 -0.74 -9.87 11.50
CA THR A 100 -1.89 -10.54 10.85
C THR A 100 -2.80 -9.44 10.31
N CYS A 101 -3.05 -9.39 9.01
CA CYS A 101 -3.98 -8.42 8.43
C CYS A 101 -5.31 -9.11 8.08
N PRO A 102 -6.45 -8.39 8.15
CA PRO A 102 -7.67 -8.80 7.47
C PRO A 102 -7.39 -9.08 5.98
N GLU A 103 -8.16 -9.97 5.37
CA GLU A 103 -7.91 -10.36 3.97
C GLU A 103 -8.32 -9.24 3.00
N THR A 104 -9.35 -8.48 3.37
CA THR A 104 -9.95 -7.44 2.52
C THR A 104 -10.11 -6.11 3.27
N TRP A 105 -10.14 -5.01 2.50
CA TRP A 105 -10.37 -3.66 3.03
C TRP A 105 -11.73 -3.54 3.73
N ASP A 106 -12.77 -4.17 3.18
CA ASP A 106 -14.14 -4.07 3.68
C ASP A 106 -14.37 -4.76 5.04
N GLU A 107 -13.45 -5.64 5.46
CA GLU A 107 -13.45 -6.20 6.82
C GLU A 107 -13.05 -5.16 7.87
N ILE A 108 -12.43 -4.05 7.46
CA ILE A 108 -12.03 -2.96 8.34
C ILE A 108 -13.13 -1.89 8.37
N ALA A 109 -13.86 -1.85 9.48
CA ALA A 109 -14.75 -0.73 9.78
C ALA A 109 -13.92 0.43 10.37
N GLU A 110 -13.78 1.53 9.63
CA GLU A 110 -13.09 2.73 10.11
C GLU A 110 -13.69 3.23 11.45
N GLY A 111 -12.83 3.58 12.40
CA GLY A 111 -13.18 3.96 13.78
C GLY A 111 -13.51 2.79 14.71
N SER A 112 -13.62 1.55 14.19
CA SER A 112 -13.82 0.37 15.03
C SER A 112 -12.57 0.02 15.85
N ALA A 113 -12.76 -0.69 16.95
CA ALA A 113 -11.67 -1.03 17.86
C ALA A 113 -10.75 -2.11 17.24
N CYS A 114 -9.45 -1.96 17.49
CA CYS A 114 -8.42 -2.92 17.12
C CYS A 114 -7.49 -3.19 18.33
N SER A 115 -6.89 -4.37 18.35
CA SER A 115 -6.14 -4.87 19.51
C SER A 115 -4.65 -4.57 19.46
N ASP A 116 -4.10 -4.27 18.29
CA ASP A 116 -2.67 -4.13 18.07
C ASP A 116 -2.37 -2.77 17.44
N ALA A 117 -1.86 -1.85 18.25
CA ALA A 117 -1.52 -0.47 17.92
C ALA A 117 -0.48 -0.31 16.79
N GLU A 118 0.24 -1.36 16.45
CA GLU A 118 1.30 -1.33 15.43
C GLU A 118 0.85 -2.03 14.14
N GLN A 119 -0.38 -2.54 14.11
CA GLN A 119 -0.94 -3.24 12.96
C GLN A 119 -1.27 -2.25 11.84
N ILE A 120 -0.49 -2.30 10.76
CA ILE A 120 -0.73 -1.52 9.55
C ILE A 120 -0.72 -2.45 8.33
N CYS A 121 -1.81 -2.40 7.57
CA CYS A 121 -2.15 -3.31 6.49
C CYS A 121 -2.36 -2.55 5.18
N THR A 122 -1.88 -3.10 4.06
CA THR A 122 -2.07 -2.50 2.73
C THR A 122 -3.00 -3.34 1.85
N PHE A 123 -3.90 -2.66 1.16
CA PHE A 123 -4.96 -3.20 0.32
C PHE A 123 -5.00 -2.46 -1.02
N ASP A 124 -5.79 -2.95 -1.97
CA ASP A 124 -5.88 -2.35 -3.31
C ASP A 124 -6.55 -0.96 -3.30
N GLU A 125 -7.14 -0.57 -2.18
CA GLU A 125 -7.76 0.72 -1.94
C GLU A 125 -6.81 1.72 -1.24
N GLY A 126 -5.79 1.23 -0.52
CA GLY A 126 -4.89 2.06 0.30
C GLY A 126 -4.27 1.31 1.48
N THR A 127 -4.11 2.02 2.59
CA THR A 127 -3.55 1.48 3.83
C THR A 127 -4.51 1.71 4.98
N CYS A 128 -4.70 0.71 5.84
CA CYS A 128 -5.39 0.86 7.12
C CYS A 128 -4.46 0.49 8.26
N GLY A 129 -4.49 1.25 9.33
CA GLY A 129 -3.68 1.03 10.52
C GLY A 129 -4.48 1.21 11.80
N CYS A 130 -4.12 0.46 12.82
CA CYS A 130 -4.68 0.59 14.15
C CYS A 130 -4.00 1.74 14.90
N VAL A 131 -4.62 2.92 14.93
CA VAL A 131 -4.04 4.09 15.57
C VAL A 131 -4.51 4.14 17.03
N MET A 132 -3.57 4.24 17.96
CA MET A 132 -3.93 4.54 19.35
C MET A 132 -4.53 5.93 19.37
N ALA A 133 -5.76 6.08 19.85
CA ALA A 133 -6.28 7.40 20.17
C ALA A 133 -5.23 8.04 21.07
N GLU A 134 -4.65 9.17 20.65
CA GLU A 134 -3.78 9.94 21.50
C GLU A 134 -4.58 10.11 22.77
N SER A 135 -4.13 9.52 23.88
CA SER A 135 -4.79 9.77 25.15
C SER A 135 -4.77 11.29 25.23
N ASP A 136 -5.95 11.93 25.24
CA ASP A 136 -6.10 13.34 25.57
C ASP A 136 -5.58 13.49 27.00
N ALA A 137 -4.27 13.38 27.16
CA ALA A 137 -3.51 13.62 28.37
C ALA A 137 -3.43 15.13 28.63
N GLY A 138 -4.37 15.88 28.03
CA GLY A 138 -4.82 17.17 28.46
C GLY A 138 -5.59 17.04 29.77
N LEU A 139 -4.82 17.03 30.85
CA LEU A 139 -5.02 17.89 32.01
C LEU A 139 -6.35 17.75 32.79
N ASP A 140 -6.17 17.26 34.02
CA ASP A 140 -6.82 17.79 35.22
C ASP A 140 -8.35 17.70 35.33
N ASP A 141 -8.85 16.57 35.83
CA ASP A 141 -9.94 16.58 36.80
C ASP A 141 -9.81 15.36 37.72
N ALA A 142 -9.07 15.57 38.81
CA ALA A 142 -8.64 14.57 39.79
C ALA A 142 -9.75 14.04 40.72
N ASP A 143 -11.01 13.93 40.26
CA ASP A 143 -12.16 13.66 41.14
C ASP A 143 -13.10 12.53 40.66
N SER A 144 -12.63 11.58 39.84
CA SER A 144 -13.44 10.40 39.49
C SER A 144 -13.04 9.15 40.28
N ASP A 145 -13.85 8.89 41.30
CA ASP A 145 -13.91 7.70 42.15
C ASP A 145 -13.76 6.39 41.34
N GLY A 146 -12.61 5.72 41.51
CA GLY A 146 -12.47 4.26 41.72
C GLY A 146 -13.15 3.26 40.77
N GLY A 147 -13.65 3.66 39.61
CA GLY A 147 -14.32 2.79 38.65
C GLY A 147 -13.36 2.17 37.65
N ASP A 148 -13.00 0.91 37.89
CA ASP A 148 -12.36 -0.07 36.97
C ASP A 148 -11.65 0.54 35.74
N ALA A 149 -10.43 1.05 35.97
CA ALA A 149 -9.55 1.64 34.97
C ALA A 149 -8.97 0.63 33.96
N SER A 150 -9.67 -0.46 33.69
CA SER A 150 -9.42 -1.40 32.60
C SER A 150 -10.19 -1.01 31.33
N VAL A 151 -10.36 0.30 31.09
CA VAL A 151 -10.61 0.80 29.73
C VAL A 151 -9.35 0.48 28.94
N GLU A 152 -9.31 -0.75 28.42
CA GLU A 152 -8.27 -1.23 27.53
C GLU A 152 -8.07 -0.14 26.49
N ARG A 153 -6.84 0.39 26.41
CA ARG A 153 -6.44 1.31 25.36
C ARG A 153 -6.43 0.52 24.06
N ARG A 154 -7.61 0.27 23.50
CA ARG A 154 -7.79 -0.34 22.19
C ARG A 154 -7.60 0.76 21.18
N GLY A 155 -6.73 0.53 20.21
CA GLY A 155 -6.60 1.43 19.08
C GLY A 155 -7.90 1.47 18.28
N ARG A 156 -7.95 2.38 17.31
CA ARG A 156 -9.02 2.45 16.32
C ARG A 156 -8.47 2.32 14.92
N TRP A 157 -9.14 1.53 14.10
CA TRP A 157 -8.82 1.43 12.69
C TRP A 157 -8.99 2.79 12.03
N THR A 158 -7.94 3.25 11.37
CA THR A 158 -7.93 4.47 10.55
C THR A 158 -7.36 4.11 9.19
N CYS A 159 -7.95 4.64 8.13
CA CYS A 159 -7.61 4.25 6.77
C CYS A 159 -7.23 5.47 5.93
N ALA A 160 -6.18 5.32 5.13
CA ALA A 160 -5.70 6.29 4.16
C ALA A 160 -5.79 5.68 2.77
N ARG A 161 -6.49 6.35 1.85
CA ARG A 161 -6.50 5.94 0.45
C ARG A 161 -5.23 6.39 -0.25
N ALA A 162 -4.75 5.59 -1.19
CA ALA A 162 -3.64 5.99 -2.04
C ALA A 162 -4.00 7.24 -2.86
N ALA A 163 -3.02 8.12 -3.04
CA ALA A 163 -3.19 9.32 -3.87
C ALA A 163 -3.51 8.95 -5.34
N SER A 164 -4.22 9.83 -6.04
CA SER A 164 -4.58 9.58 -7.45
C SER A 164 -3.33 9.37 -8.31
N GLY A 165 -3.32 8.24 -9.05
CA GLY A 165 -2.20 7.84 -9.90
C GLY A 165 -1.15 6.98 -9.20
N CYS A 166 -1.23 6.83 -7.88
CA CYS A 166 -0.46 5.83 -7.15
C CYS A 166 -1.12 4.45 -7.26
N PRO A 167 -0.33 3.36 -7.19
CA PRO A 167 -0.87 2.04 -6.87
C PRO A 167 -1.73 2.11 -5.61
N GLY A 168 -2.78 1.30 -5.54
CA GLY A 168 -3.61 1.21 -4.34
C GLY A 168 -2.86 0.63 -3.15
N ARG A 169 -2.23 -0.53 -3.36
CA ARG A 169 -1.28 -1.11 -2.41
C ARG A 169 0.05 -0.38 -2.45
N ARG A 170 0.67 -0.29 -1.28
CA ARG A 170 2.06 0.13 -1.15
C ARG A 170 2.94 -0.75 -2.04
N PRO A 171 3.75 -0.19 -2.94
CA PRO A 171 4.61 -0.99 -3.80
C PRO A 171 5.71 -1.67 -2.99
N LEU A 172 6.20 -2.80 -3.51
CA LEU A 172 7.35 -3.49 -2.96
C LEU A 172 8.64 -2.88 -3.55
N ILE A 173 9.66 -2.72 -2.71
CA ILE A 173 10.95 -2.18 -3.16
C ILE A 173 11.55 -3.08 -4.24
N GLY A 174 12.12 -2.45 -5.27
CA GLY A 174 12.73 -3.14 -6.41
C GLY A 174 11.75 -3.45 -7.54
N ASN A 175 10.43 -3.40 -7.30
CA ASN A 175 9.44 -3.60 -8.35
C ASN A 175 9.48 -2.47 -9.39
N PRO A 176 9.21 -2.79 -10.67
CA PRO A 176 9.19 -1.79 -11.73
C PRO A 176 8.02 -0.82 -11.58
N CYS A 177 8.20 0.41 -12.05
CA CYS A 177 7.19 1.45 -12.06
C CYS A 177 7.20 2.28 -13.34
N VAL A 178 6.05 2.89 -13.66
CA VAL A 178 5.77 3.45 -14.99
C VAL A 178 6.35 4.85 -15.19
N LYS A 179 6.55 5.65 -14.15
CA LYS A 179 7.10 7.01 -14.26
C LYS A 179 7.58 7.47 -12.90
N ASP A 180 8.55 8.37 -12.89
CA ASP A 180 9.04 8.94 -11.64
C ASP A 180 7.89 9.66 -10.91
N MET A 181 7.67 9.28 -9.66
CA MET A 181 6.60 9.82 -8.84
C MET A 181 6.82 9.46 -7.37
N THR A 182 6.15 10.19 -6.48
CA THR A 182 6.16 9.94 -5.05
C THR A 182 4.73 9.70 -4.58
N CYS A 183 4.54 8.67 -3.78
CA CYS A 183 3.25 8.23 -3.26
C CYS A 183 3.32 8.17 -1.74
N ASP A 184 2.40 8.85 -1.08
CA ASP A 184 2.19 8.77 0.36
C ASP A 184 1.02 7.83 0.64
N TYR A 185 1.25 6.84 1.50
CA TYR A 185 0.28 5.82 1.89
C TYR A 185 -0.27 6.02 3.31
N GLY A 186 -0.19 7.25 3.84
CA GLY A 186 -0.82 7.64 5.10
C GLY A 186 0.16 8.15 6.16
N THR A 187 1.24 8.81 5.76
CA THR A 187 2.28 9.33 6.67
C THR A 187 1.69 10.21 7.77
N GLU A 188 0.78 11.12 7.39
CA GLU A 188 0.10 11.99 8.36
C GLU A 188 -0.87 11.23 9.28
N VAL A 189 -1.47 10.13 8.79
CA VAL A 189 -2.46 9.35 9.53
C VAL A 189 -1.81 8.44 10.58
N PHE A 190 -0.67 7.85 10.23
CA PHE A 190 0.01 6.85 11.06
C PHE A 190 1.21 7.41 11.82
N GLY A 191 1.64 8.65 11.53
CA GLY A 191 2.80 9.27 12.18
C GLY A 191 4.14 8.60 11.86
N ILE A 192 4.18 7.76 10.82
CA ILE A 192 5.38 7.07 10.32
C ILE A 192 5.54 7.37 8.84
N ASP A 193 6.79 7.45 8.35
CA ASP A 193 7.04 7.72 6.93
C ASP A 193 6.60 6.53 6.06
N LEU A 194 5.51 6.71 5.31
CA LEU A 194 4.99 5.76 4.34
C LEU A 194 5.08 6.31 2.91
N THR A 195 6.12 7.09 2.65
CA THR A 195 6.38 7.68 1.35
C THR A 195 7.23 6.74 0.50
N PHE A 196 6.76 6.42 -0.70
CA PHE A 196 7.50 5.58 -1.66
C PHE A 196 7.75 6.36 -2.94
N ALA A 197 8.96 6.24 -3.47
CA ALA A 197 9.35 6.94 -4.68
C ALA A 197 9.63 5.95 -5.81
N CYS A 198 8.96 6.14 -6.94
CA CYS A 198 9.40 5.57 -8.19
C CYS A 198 10.54 6.44 -8.72
N VAL A 199 11.75 5.89 -8.77
CA VAL A 199 12.93 6.58 -9.28
C VAL A 199 13.67 5.64 -10.23
N ASN A 200 13.98 6.12 -11.43
CA ASN A 200 14.62 5.30 -12.47
C ASN A 200 13.82 4.03 -12.79
N ARG A 201 12.49 4.15 -12.85
CA ARG A 201 11.55 3.04 -13.13
C ARG A 201 11.53 1.94 -12.06
N GLN A 202 12.00 2.20 -10.85
CA GLN A 202 11.88 1.28 -9.72
C GLN A 202 11.34 1.95 -8.46
N TRP A 203 10.50 1.22 -7.73
CA TRP A 203 10.05 1.63 -6.41
C TRP A 203 11.17 1.49 -5.37
N ARG A 204 11.30 2.54 -4.55
CA ARG A 204 12.26 2.68 -3.46
C ARG A 204 11.60 3.26 -2.23
#